data_AF-A0A2E3MGW9-F1
#
_entry.id   AF-A0A2E3MGW9-F1
#
_cell.length_a   1.000
_cell.length_b   1.000
_cell.length_c   1.000
_cell.angle_alpha   90.00
_cell.angle_beta   90.00
_cell.angle_gamma   90.00
#
_symmetry.space_group_name_H-M   'P 1'
#
loop_
_entity.id
_entity.type
_entity.pdbx_description
1 polymer ?
#
loop_
_entity_poly.entity_id
_entity_poly.type
_entity_poly.pdbx_seq_one_letter_code
_entity_poly.pdbx_strand_id
1 'polypeptide(L)'
;MNFSPTITTFKKIIIVFWALWWLIALWTDIVGAFAQLGLLHASWAPNGNYPFLVESLQMYNVPSWVPAVLFVGILLWSTLSAASFTWAACSLSQPQAVWMERAHTAFIITLTYWLAFFLADQLVMKFDLEQNHMVQGGFQLLSFMVLFISASSEESRPAVEQTS
;
A
#
# COMPACT_ATOMS: atom_id res chain seq x y z
N MET A 1 -0.50 17.72 -20.03
CA MET A 1 -1.52 16.74 -20.43
C MET A 1 -2.69 16.89 -19.46
N ASN A 2 -3.85 17.37 -19.92
CA ASN A 2 -5.02 17.57 -19.05
C ASN A 2 -5.99 16.40 -19.28
N PHE A 3 -6.23 15.57 -18.25
CA PHE A 3 -7.21 14.50 -18.37
C PHE A 3 -8.63 15.09 -18.42
N SER A 4 -9.59 14.31 -18.90
CA SER A 4 -11.01 14.66 -18.73
C SER A 4 -11.33 14.87 -17.24
N PRO A 5 -12.26 15.77 -16.89
CA PRO A 5 -12.61 16.05 -15.48
C PRO A 5 -13.03 14.79 -14.71
N THR A 6 -13.74 13.87 -15.38
CA THR A 6 -14.18 12.59 -14.79
C THR A 6 -13.00 11.68 -14.48
N ILE A 7 -12.06 11.50 -15.41
CA ILE A 7 -10.85 10.68 -15.20
C ILE A 7 -9.99 11.26 -14.08
N THR A 8 -9.82 12.59 -14.07
CA THR A 8 -9.09 13.29 -13.01
C THR A 8 -9.70 13.01 -11.64
N THR A 9 -11.03 13.14 -11.52
CA THR A 9 -11.76 12.91 -10.26
C THR A 9 -11.58 11.46 -9.79
N PHE A 10 -11.70 10.50 -10.70
CA PHE A 10 -11.52 9.09 -10.36
C PHE A 10 -10.10 8.79 -9.85
N LYS A 11 -9.05 9.33 -10.50
CA LYS A 11 -7.66 9.17 -10.03
C LYS A 11 -7.46 9.76 -8.64
N LYS A 12 -8.06 10.92 -8.34
CA LYS A 12 -8.02 11.52 -7.00
C LYS A 12 -8.70 10.65 -5.95
N ILE A 13 -9.85 10.05 -6.28
CA ILE A 13 -10.55 9.11 -5.39
C ILE A 13 -9.66 7.91 -5.05
N ILE A 14 -8.98 7.33 -6.04
CA ILE A 14 -8.02 6.22 -5.82
C ILE A 14 -6.91 6.63 -4.85
N ILE A 15 -6.34 7.82 -5.00
CA ILE A 15 -5.27 8.32 -4.11
C ILE A 15 -5.79 8.47 -2.67
N VAL A 16 -6.99 9.05 -2.49
CA VAL A 16 -7.61 9.21 -1.17
C VAL A 16 -7.93 7.84 -0.56
N PHE A 17 -8.46 6.91 -1.34
CA PHE A 17 -8.74 5.55 -0.90
C PHE A 17 -7.48 4.89 -0.34
N TRP A 18 -6.35 4.91 -1.08
CA TRP A 18 -5.11 4.31 -0.62
C TRP A 18 -4.51 5.02 0.59
N ALA A 19 -4.63 6.35 0.69
CA ALA A 19 -4.23 7.08 1.89
C ALA A 19 -4.99 6.61 3.13
N LEU A 20 -6.32 6.49 3.03
CA LEU A 20 -7.15 6.00 4.13
C LEU A 20 -6.85 4.54 4.47
N TRP A 21 -6.71 3.68 3.45
CA TRP A 21 -6.39 2.26 3.63
C TRP A 21 -5.08 2.08 4.39
N TRP A 22 -4.01 2.77 3.99
CA TRP A 22 -2.71 2.67 4.64
C TRP A 22 -2.70 3.25 6.06
N LEU A 23 -3.45 4.35 6.29
CA LEU A 23 -3.62 4.89 7.65
C LEU A 23 -4.33 3.90 8.56
N ILE A 24 -5.39 3.23 8.07
CA ILE A 24 -6.11 2.21 8.84
C ILE A 24 -5.21 1.02 9.12
N ALA A 25 -4.49 0.50 8.11
CA ALA A 25 -3.57 -0.63 8.26
C ALA A 25 -2.48 -0.32 9.31
N LEU A 26 -1.81 0.84 9.18
CA LEU A 26 -0.81 1.29 10.13
C LEU A 26 -1.38 1.44 11.55
N TRP A 27 -2.57 2.05 11.67
CA TRP A 27 -3.25 2.20 12.95
C TRP A 27 -3.51 0.85 13.61
N THR A 28 -4.04 -0.12 12.86
CA THR A 28 -4.29 -1.46 13.40
C THR A 28 -3.02 -2.17 13.83
N ASP A 29 -1.91 -2.02 13.08
CA ASP A 29 -0.63 -2.61 13.46
C ASP A 29 -0.04 -1.97 14.72
N ILE A 30 -0.10 -0.64 14.85
CA ILE A 30 0.38 0.08 16.04
C ILE A 30 -0.42 -0.33 17.27
N VAL A 31 -1.76 -0.38 17.16
CA VAL A 31 -2.62 -0.80 18.28
C VAL A 31 -2.32 -2.26 18.66
N GLY A 32 -2.17 -3.15 17.69
CA GLY A 32 -1.78 -4.54 17.92
C GLY A 32 -0.42 -4.66 18.62
N ALA A 33 0.56 -3.84 18.20
CA ALA A 33 1.89 -3.78 18.82
C ALA A 33 1.81 -3.34 20.29
N PHE A 34 1.07 -2.28 20.59
CA PHE A 34 0.88 -1.80 21.96
C PHE A 34 0.11 -2.79 22.84
N ALA A 35 -0.86 -3.49 22.27
CA ALA A 35 -1.57 -4.56 22.97
C ALA A 35 -0.62 -5.72 23.33
N GLN A 36 0.27 -6.11 22.42
CA GLN A 36 1.27 -7.14 22.68
C GLN A 36 2.29 -6.76 23.76
N LEU A 37 2.61 -5.47 23.86
CA LEU A 37 3.47 -4.93 24.94
C LEU A 37 2.74 -4.77 26.28
N GLY A 38 1.44 -5.08 26.36
CA GLY A 38 0.62 -4.87 27.55
C GLY A 38 0.38 -3.40 27.88
N LEU A 39 0.69 -2.48 26.96
CA LEU A 39 0.48 -1.04 27.13
C LEU A 39 -0.97 -0.63 26.90
N LEU A 40 -1.76 -1.50 26.26
CA LEU A 40 -3.12 -1.21 25.88
C LEU A 40 -3.98 -2.48 25.92
N HIS A 41 -5.17 -2.39 26.52
CA HIS A 41 -6.15 -3.46 26.49
C HIS A 41 -7.25 -3.12 25.48
N ALA A 42 -7.08 -3.55 24.22
CA ALA A 42 -8.05 -3.36 23.16
C ALA A 42 -8.61 -4.70 22.69
N SER A 43 -9.64 -5.18 23.38
CA SER A 43 -10.42 -6.35 22.94
C SER A 43 -11.11 -6.15 21.58
N TRP A 44 -11.22 -4.90 21.13
CA TRP A 44 -11.78 -4.53 19.83
C TRP A 44 -10.74 -4.50 18.70
N ALA A 45 -9.44 -4.50 19.01
CA ALA A 45 -8.38 -4.40 18.03
C ALA A 45 -7.71 -5.76 17.80
N PRO A 46 -7.67 -6.26 16.55
CA PRO A 46 -6.93 -7.46 16.24
C PRO A 46 -5.43 -7.26 16.56
N ASN A 47 -4.87 -8.14 17.39
CA ASN A 47 -3.44 -8.15 17.72
C ASN A 47 -2.70 -9.31 17.05
N GLY A 48 -3.24 -9.84 15.95
CA GLY A 48 -2.79 -11.09 15.34
C GLY A 48 -1.49 -11.00 14.55
N ASN A 49 -1.10 -9.82 14.05
CA ASN A 49 -0.01 -9.70 13.08
C ASN A 49 1.38 -10.07 13.65
N TYR A 50 1.71 -9.62 14.87
CA TYR A 50 2.99 -10.00 15.50
C TYR A 50 3.04 -11.47 15.93
N PRO A 51 2.05 -12.02 16.67
CA PRO A 51 2.00 -13.45 16.99
C PRO A 51 2.08 -14.33 15.73
N PHE A 52 1.39 -13.94 14.67
CA PHE A 52 1.43 -14.65 13.40
C PHE A 52 2.83 -14.64 12.77
N LEU A 53 3.53 -13.50 12.78
CA LEU A 53 4.91 -13.41 12.30
C LEU A 53 5.85 -14.33 13.12
N VAL A 54 5.71 -14.34 14.45
CA VAL A 54 6.47 -15.22 15.32
C VAL A 54 6.25 -16.67 14.95
N GLU A 55 4.98 -17.08 14.78
CA GLU A 55 4.61 -18.44 14.39
C GLU A 55 5.22 -18.83 13.02
N SER A 56 5.11 -17.95 12.03
CA SER A 56 5.64 -18.19 10.67
C SER A 56 7.15 -18.41 10.64
N LEU A 57 7.89 -17.79 11.56
CA LEU A 57 9.34 -17.92 11.63
C LEU A 57 9.82 -19.14 12.45
N GLN A 58 8.92 -19.85 13.14
CA GLN A 58 9.31 -21.01 13.96
C GLN A 58 9.96 -22.13 13.15
N MET A 59 9.60 -22.27 11.86
CA MET A 59 10.20 -23.27 10.97
C MET A 59 11.72 -23.11 10.79
N TYR A 60 12.27 -21.94 11.09
CA TYR A 60 13.69 -21.62 10.92
C TYR A 60 14.49 -21.58 12.24
N ASN A 61 13.86 -21.85 13.39
CA ASN A 61 14.50 -21.76 14.72
C ASN A 61 15.28 -20.44 14.93
N VAL A 62 14.73 -19.32 14.47
CA VAL A 62 15.40 -18.01 14.58
C VAL A 62 15.47 -17.52 16.03
N PRO A 63 16.49 -16.71 16.40
CA PRO A 63 16.54 -16.05 17.68
C PRO A 63 15.28 -15.20 17.96
N SER A 64 14.88 -15.11 19.24
CA SER A 64 13.66 -14.42 19.67
C SER A 64 13.58 -12.92 19.32
N TRP A 65 14.72 -12.28 19.07
CA TRP A 65 14.77 -10.88 18.66
C TRP A 65 14.47 -10.68 17.16
N VAL A 66 14.60 -11.71 16.32
CA VAL A 66 14.42 -11.61 14.86
C VAL A 66 12.98 -11.20 14.49
N PRO A 67 11.91 -11.84 15.01
CA PRO A 67 10.54 -11.41 14.72
C PRO A 67 10.27 -9.96 15.13
N ALA A 68 10.83 -9.52 16.27
CA ALA A 68 10.68 -8.14 16.73
C ALA A 68 11.33 -7.14 15.76
N VAL A 69 12.55 -7.41 15.29
CA VAL A 69 13.24 -6.56 14.31
C VAL A 69 12.47 -6.51 12.99
N LEU A 70 12.01 -7.66 12.49
CA LEU A 70 11.22 -7.73 11.26
C LEU A 70 9.90 -6.96 11.39
N PHE A 71 9.20 -7.11 12.52
CA PHE A 71 7.95 -6.39 12.76
C PHE A 71 8.15 -4.88 12.85
N VAL A 72 9.24 -4.41 13.48
CA VAL A 72 9.62 -3.00 13.45
C VAL A 72 9.89 -2.53 12.01
N GLY A 73 10.57 -3.35 11.20
CA GLY A 73 10.77 -3.08 9.78
C GLY A 73 9.46 -2.92 9.01
N ILE A 74 8.51 -3.84 9.23
CA ILE A 74 7.16 -3.79 8.64
C ILE A 74 6.44 -2.50 9.06
N LEU A 75 6.46 -2.15 10.35
CA LEU A 75 5.84 -0.92 10.87
C LEU A 75 6.45 0.35 10.28
N LEU A 76 7.78 0.43 10.17
CA LEU A 76 8.47 1.57 9.58
C LEU A 76 8.12 1.73 8.09
N TRP A 77 8.07 0.62 7.36
CA TRP A 77 7.71 0.64 5.94
C TRP A 77 6.22 0.99 5.76
N SER A 78 5.32 0.44 6.58
CA SER A 78 3.90 0.82 6.61
C SER A 78 3.71 2.31 6.96
N THR A 79 4.51 2.85 7.87
CA THR A 79 4.55 4.28 8.19
C THR A 79 4.95 5.11 6.97
N LEU A 80 6.00 4.70 6.26
CA LEU A 80 6.45 5.37 5.03
C LEU A 80 5.36 5.30 3.93
N SER A 81 4.69 4.16 3.80
CA SER A 81 3.58 3.96 2.88
C SER A 81 2.40 4.90 3.18
N ALA A 82 1.96 4.95 4.43
CA ALA A 82 0.88 5.84 4.87
C ALA A 82 1.26 7.33 4.70
N ALA A 83 2.49 7.70 5.08
CA ALA A 83 3.00 9.06 4.92
C ALA A 83 3.06 9.49 3.45
N SER A 84 3.54 8.62 2.55
CA SER A 84 3.66 8.93 1.12
C SER A 84 2.30 9.11 0.44
N PHE A 85 1.31 8.26 0.73
CA PHE A 85 -0.04 8.45 0.21
C PHE A 85 -0.75 9.66 0.82
N THR A 86 -0.54 9.93 2.12
CA THR A 86 -1.08 11.14 2.77
C THR A 86 -0.49 12.39 2.13
N TRP A 87 0.81 12.40 1.85
CA TRP A 87 1.49 13.49 1.15
C TRP A 87 0.96 13.70 -0.28
N ALA A 88 0.66 12.61 -1.00
CA ALA A 88 0.00 12.68 -2.30
C ALA A 88 -1.44 13.23 -2.17
N ALA A 89 -2.23 12.76 -1.21
CA ALA A 89 -3.60 13.20 -0.97
C ALA A 89 -3.69 14.69 -0.58
N CYS A 90 -2.78 15.18 0.27
CA CYS A 90 -2.71 16.60 0.63
C CYS A 90 -2.33 17.52 -0.54
N SER A 91 -1.83 16.96 -1.64
CA SER A 91 -1.44 17.72 -2.83
C SER A 91 -2.53 17.80 -3.91
N LEU A 92 -3.71 17.20 -3.70
CA LEU A 92 -4.73 17.09 -4.75
C LEU A 92 -5.35 18.43 -5.22
N SER A 93 -5.13 19.52 -4.47
CA SER A 93 -5.49 20.89 -4.88
C SER A 93 -4.42 21.57 -5.75
N GLN A 94 -3.21 20.99 -5.82
CA GLN A 94 -2.10 21.48 -6.62
C GLN A 94 -2.26 21.10 -8.11
N PRO A 95 -1.43 21.66 -9.01
CA PRO A 95 -1.44 21.29 -10.42
C PRO A 95 -1.27 19.78 -10.64
N GLN A 96 -1.86 19.28 -11.73
CA GLN A 96 -1.93 17.85 -12.03
C GLN A 96 -0.57 17.14 -11.97
N ALA A 97 0.47 17.77 -12.53
CA ALA A 97 1.82 17.22 -12.54
C ALA A 97 2.32 16.91 -11.13
N VAL A 98 2.06 17.79 -10.16
CA VAL A 98 2.56 17.68 -8.78
C VAL A 98 1.93 16.48 -8.07
N TRP A 99 0.60 16.39 -8.05
CA TRP A 99 -0.05 15.29 -7.30
C TRP A 99 0.09 13.94 -8.00
N MET A 100 0.20 13.92 -9.33
CA MET A 100 0.49 12.69 -10.08
C MET A 100 1.90 12.17 -9.79
N GLU A 101 2.90 13.04 -9.73
CA GLU A 101 4.28 12.65 -9.38
C GLU A 101 4.34 12.08 -7.96
N ARG A 102 3.70 12.74 -7.00
CA ARG A 102 3.64 12.25 -5.62
C ARG A 102 2.92 10.92 -5.51
N ALA A 103 1.80 10.75 -6.23
CA ALA A 103 1.10 9.49 -6.30
C ALA A 103 1.99 8.38 -6.89
N HIS A 104 2.75 8.67 -7.95
CA HIS A 104 3.70 7.72 -8.55
C HIS A 104 4.71 7.21 -7.51
N THR A 105 5.35 8.14 -6.78
CA THR A 105 6.29 7.79 -5.71
C THR A 105 5.63 6.94 -4.62
N ALA A 106 4.42 7.33 -4.17
CA ALA A 106 3.68 6.58 -3.16
C ALA A 106 3.39 5.14 -3.64
N PHE A 107 2.87 4.99 -4.86
CA PHE A 107 2.61 3.66 -5.44
C PHE A 107 3.87 2.81 -5.55
N ILE A 108 5.02 3.35 -5.97
CA ILE A 108 6.27 2.59 -6.03
C ILE A 108 6.65 2.09 -4.62
N ILE A 109 6.66 2.98 -3.63
CA ILE A 109 7.02 2.63 -2.24
C ILE A 109 6.13 1.49 -1.73
N THR A 110 4.82 1.61 -1.91
CA THR A 110 3.87 0.64 -1.37
C THR A 110 3.81 -0.65 -2.18
N LEU A 111 4.06 -0.62 -3.49
CA LEU A 111 4.20 -1.83 -4.29
C LEU A 111 5.44 -2.62 -3.89
N THR A 112 6.57 -1.95 -3.60
CA THR A 112 7.76 -2.65 -3.09
C THR A 112 7.53 -3.31 -1.73
N TYR A 113 6.67 -2.72 -0.88
CA TYR A 113 6.20 -3.36 0.34
C TYR A 113 5.46 -4.67 0.02
N TRP A 114 4.47 -4.64 -0.88
CA TRP A 114 3.73 -5.85 -1.25
C TRP A 114 4.62 -6.93 -1.87
N LEU A 115 5.52 -6.55 -2.77
CA LEU A 115 6.46 -7.49 -3.37
C LEU A 115 7.37 -8.15 -2.31
N ALA A 116 7.78 -7.41 -1.28
CA ALA A 116 8.51 -7.99 -0.16
C ALA A 116 7.66 -9.00 0.62
N PHE A 117 6.37 -8.74 0.83
CA PHE A 117 5.44 -9.71 1.44
C PHE A 117 5.25 -10.95 0.58
N PHE A 118 5.12 -10.82 -0.75
CA PHE A 118 4.98 -12.00 -1.62
C PHE A 118 6.21 -12.90 -1.55
N LEU A 119 7.41 -12.31 -1.54
CA LEU A 119 8.65 -13.06 -1.34
C LEU A 119 8.70 -13.70 0.05
N ALA A 120 8.29 -12.97 1.09
CA ALA A 120 8.26 -13.48 2.46
C ALA A 120 7.29 -14.68 2.59
N ASP A 121 6.09 -14.59 2.02
CA ASP A 121 5.09 -15.67 2.06
C ASP A 121 5.60 -16.95 1.39
N GLN A 122 6.33 -16.81 0.28
CA GLN A 122 7.00 -17.92 -0.39
C GLN A 122 8.12 -18.54 0.45
N LEU A 123 8.89 -17.72 1.17
CA LEU A 123 9.92 -18.22 2.09
C LEU A 123 9.28 -19.01 3.23
N VAL A 124 8.28 -18.45 3.91
CA VAL A 124 7.64 -19.09 5.08
C VAL A 124 6.60 -20.16 4.71
N MET A 125 6.35 -20.39 3.42
CA MET A 125 5.37 -21.34 2.89
C MET A 125 3.94 -21.16 3.47
N LYS A 126 3.50 -19.92 3.66
CA LYS A 126 2.16 -19.57 4.20
C LYS A 126 1.20 -19.09 3.09
N PHE A 127 0.82 -20.02 2.21
CA PHE A 127 0.00 -19.75 1.02
C PHE A 127 -1.39 -19.17 1.29
N ASP A 128 -2.01 -19.48 2.44
CA ASP A 128 -3.31 -18.90 2.81
C ASP A 128 -3.24 -17.38 3.00
N LEU A 129 -2.10 -16.85 3.47
CA LEU A 129 -1.87 -15.42 3.57
C LEU A 129 -1.40 -14.80 2.27
N GLU A 130 -0.62 -15.55 1.50
CA GLU A 130 -0.18 -15.11 0.19
C GLU A 130 -1.37 -14.70 -0.67
N GLN A 131 -2.49 -15.44 -0.60
CA GLN A 131 -3.71 -15.06 -1.31
C GLN A 131 -4.20 -13.66 -0.92
N ASN A 132 -4.25 -13.34 0.38
CA ASN A 132 -4.68 -12.02 0.85
C ASN A 132 -3.72 -10.92 0.41
N HIS A 133 -2.41 -11.13 0.59
CA HIS A 133 -1.41 -10.17 0.16
C HIS A 133 -1.44 -9.97 -1.36
N MET A 134 -1.53 -11.03 -2.16
CA MET A 134 -1.63 -10.95 -3.62
C MET A 134 -2.88 -10.20 -4.08
N VAL A 135 -4.02 -10.40 -3.42
CA VAL A 135 -5.24 -9.64 -3.74
C VAL A 135 -5.04 -8.15 -3.44
N GLN A 136 -4.47 -7.82 -2.28
CA GLN A 136 -4.25 -6.43 -1.86
C GLN A 136 -3.22 -5.73 -2.74
N GLY A 137 -2.04 -6.32 -2.91
CA GLY A 137 -0.97 -5.78 -3.75
C GLY A 137 -1.33 -5.80 -5.24
N GLY A 138 -2.05 -6.82 -5.71
CA GLY A 138 -2.60 -6.88 -7.07
C GLY A 138 -3.63 -5.79 -7.32
N PHE A 139 -4.53 -5.53 -6.38
CA PHE A 139 -5.47 -4.41 -6.49
C PHE A 139 -4.76 -3.06 -6.49
N GLN A 140 -3.67 -2.92 -5.72
CA GLN A 140 -2.84 -1.72 -5.76
C GLN A 140 -2.11 -1.55 -7.10
N LEU A 141 -1.60 -2.65 -7.68
CA LEU A 141 -0.97 -2.65 -9.00
C LEU A 141 -1.97 -2.26 -10.09
N LEU A 142 -3.20 -2.77 -10.04
CA LEU A 142 -4.27 -2.38 -10.95
C LEU A 142 -4.61 -0.89 -10.81
N SER A 143 -4.69 -0.38 -9.57
CA SER A 143 -4.89 1.05 -9.30
C SER A 143 -3.77 1.90 -9.89
N PHE A 144 -2.51 1.46 -9.75
CA PHE A 144 -1.35 2.09 -10.35
C PHE A 144 -1.47 2.11 -11.89
N MET A 145 -1.80 0.98 -12.50
CA MET A 145 -2.01 0.90 -13.95
C MET A 145 -3.11 1.85 -14.44
N VAL A 146 -4.22 1.98 -13.72
CA VAL A 146 -5.30 2.92 -14.05
C VAL A 146 -4.82 4.38 -14.01
N LEU A 147 -3.94 4.74 -13.06
CA LEU A 147 -3.40 6.09 -12.98
C LEU A 147 -2.48 6.43 -14.15
N PHE A 148 -1.68 5.45 -14.64
CA PHE A 148 -0.55 5.73 -15.53
C PHE A 148 -0.65 5.12 -16.94
N ILE A 149 -1.31 3.96 -17.13
CA ILE A 149 -1.49 3.34 -18.46
C ILE A 149 -2.63 4.03 -19.23
N SER A 150 -3.69 4.47 -18.56
CA SER A 150 -4.77 5.24 -19.22
C SER A 150 -4.33 6.62 -19.73
N ALA A 151 -3.09 7.04 -19.47
CA ALA A 151 -2.52 8.27 -20.03
C ALA A 151 -1.91 8.08 -21.43
N SER A 152 -1.44 6.88 -21.78
CA SER A 152 -0.75 6.64 -23.06
C SER A 152 -1.69 6.37 -24.23
N SER A 153 -2.94 5.99 -23.98
CA SER A 153 -3.93 5.70 -25.05
C SER A 153 -4.55 6.93 -25.71
N GLU A 154 -4.45 8.11 -25.07
CA GLU A 154 -4.85 9.39 -25.70
C GLU A 154 -3.77 9.91 -26.67
N GLU A 155 -2.52 9.50 -26.48
CA GLU A 155 -1.37 9.92 -27.30
C GLU A 155 -1.35 9.25 -28.68
N SER A 156 -2.04 8.10 -28.82
CA SER A 156 -2.11 7.31 -30.05
C SER A 156 -3.34 7.57 -30.93
N ARG A 157 -4.23 8.51 -30.59
CA ARG A 157 -5.34 8.88 -31.48
C ARG A 157 -4.83 9.82 -32.58
N PRO A 158 -4.80 9.41 -33.86
CA PRO A 158 -4.44 10.31 -34.95
C PRO A 158 -5.41 11.50 -34.99
N ALA A 159 -4.88 12.69 -35.26
CA ALA A 159 -5.59 13.99 -35.26
C ALA A 159 -6.74 14.13 -36.27
N VAL A 160 -7.17 13.05 -36.92
CA VAL A 160 -8.10 13.05 -38.06
C VAL A 160 -9.57 13.08 -37.63
N GLU A 161 -9.90 12.72 -36.38
CA GLU A 161 -11.31 12.68 -35.92
C GLU A 161 -11.79 13.91 -35.13
N GLN A 162 -10.98 14.97 -35.00
CA GLN A 162 -11.41 16.20 -34.30
C GLN A 162 -12.01 17.27 -35.21
N THR A 163 -12.23 16.96 -36.49
CA THR A 163 -12.91 17.83 -37.45
C THR A 163 -13.97 17.07 -38.23
N SER A 164 -15.08 16.72 -37.58
CA SER A 164 -16.35 16.35 -38.23
C SER A 164 -17.51 16.53 -37.28
#